data_AF-A0A838AFD9-F1
#
_entry.id   AF-A0A838AFD9-F1
#
_cell.length_a   1.000
_cell.length_b   1.000
_cell.length_c   1.000
_cell.angle_alpha   90.00
_cell.angle_beta   90.00
_cell.angle_gamma   90.00
#
_symmetry.space_group_name_H-M   'P 1'
#
loop_
_entity.id
_entity.type
_entity.pdbx_description
1 polymer ?
#
loop_
_entity_poly.entity_id
_entity_poly.type
_entity_poly.pdbx_seq_one_letter_code
_entity_poly.pdbx_strand_id
1 'polypeptide(L)'
;MSEGFFAEADRIAARSGDFEVYAERTRAIARSLESRLRATGAAWGSDEIGTRFAAAHVERADRAFERIAWLEHELREVGTRFADAAAGYRSVERDARDRIDDVSGRLEG
;
A
#
# COMPACT_ATOMS: atom_id res chain seq x y z
N MET A 1 -27.12 -10.73 16.13
CA MET A 1 -25.74 -11.18 15.85
C MET A 1 -25.11 -10.46 14.64
N SER A 2 -25.50 -9.22 14.29
CA SER A 2 -24.93 -8.48 13.14
C SER A 2 -23.84 -7.46 13.52
N GLU A 3 -23.70 -7.13 14.80
CA GLU A 3 -22.81 -6.06 15.29
C GLU A 3 -21.33 -6.31 14.99
N GLY A 4 -20.91 -7.57 14.92
CA GLY A 4 -19.52 -7.96 14.64
C GLY A 4 -19.07 -7.71 13.18
N PHE A 5 -19.96 -7.87 12.20
CA PHE A 5 -19.61 -7.68 10.78
C PHE A 5 -19.45 -6.19 10.42
N PHE A 6 -20.30 -5.32 10.96
CA PHE A 6 -20.18 -3.86 10.79
C PHE A 6 -18.90 -3.32 11.44
N ALA A 7 -18.66 -3.68 12.71
CA ALA A 7 -17.50 -3.20 13.45
C ALA A 7 -16.18 -3.64 12.79
N GLU A 8 -16.14 -4.82 12.18
CA GLU A 8 -14.95 -5.30 11.48
C GLU A 8 -14.76 -4.63 10.12
N ALA A 9 -15.82 -4.41 9.33
CA ALA A 9 -15.73 -3.70 8.06
C ALA A 9 -15.28 -2.25 8.22
N ASP A 10 -15.80 -1.54 9.23
CA ASP A 10 -15.38 -0.18 9.53
C ASP A 10 -13.94 -0.13 10.05
N ARG A 11 -13.51 -1.13 10.82
CA ARG A 11 -12.11 -1.27 11.26
C ARG A 11 -11.17 -1.52 10.08
N ILE A 12 -11.55 -2.37 9.12
CA ILE A 12 -10.77 -2.63 7.91
C ILE A 12 -10.69 -1.36 7.05
N ALA A 13 -11.79 -0.62 6.88
CA ALA A 13 -11.80 0.64 6.14
C ALA A 13 -10.95 1.73 6.82
N ALA A 14 -11.00 1.83 8.15
CA ALA A 14 -10.17 2.79 8.89
C ALA A 14 -8.68 2.48 8.73
N ARG A 15 -8.31 1.20 8.79
CA ARG A 15 -6.91 0.77 8.68
C ARG A 15 -6.38 0.70 7.25
N SER A 16 -7.24 0.63 6.23
CA SER A 16 -6.79 0.67 4.84
C SER A 16 -6.13 2.01 4.50
N GLY A 17 -6.56 3.11 5.13
CA GLY A 17 -5.94 4.43 5.02
C GLY A 17 -4.48 4.49 5.52
N ASP A 18 -4.09 3.61 6.45
CA ASP A 18 -2.72 3.55 6.95
C ASP A 18 -1.73 3.19 5.83
N PHE A 19 -2.16 2.40 4.84
CA PHE A 19 -1.31 2.00 3.72
C PHE A 19 -0.90 3.17 2.83
N GLU A 20 -1.75 4.18 2.67
CA GLU A 20 -1.40 5.42 1.97
C GLU A 20 -0.29 6.17 2.72
N VAL A 21 -0.39 6.23 4.06
CA VAL A 21 0.65 6.83 4.91
C VAL A 21 1.96 6.06 4.79
N TYR A 22 1.92 4.73 4.78
CA TYR A 22 3.11 3.91 4.61
C TYR A 22 3.72 4.02 3.21
N ALA A 23 2.89 4.12 2.17
CA ALA A 23 3.34 4.34 0.81
C ALA A 23 4.10 5.67 0.68
N GLU A 24 3.52 6.77 1.18
CA GLU A 24 4.17 8.08 1.11
C GLU A 24 5.46 8.12 1.94
N ARG A 25 5.48 7.47 3.10
CA ARG A 25 6.73 7.31 3.89
C ARG A 25 7.79 6.53 3.13
N THR A 26 7.42 5.42 2.51
CA THR A 26 8.34 4.60 1.69
C THR A 26 8.92 5.41 0.55
N ARG A 27 8.08 6.17 -0.16
CA ARG A 27 8.49 7.08 -1.23
C ARG A 27 9.47 8.15 -0.75
N ALA A 28 9.21 8.77 0.39
CA ALA A 28 10.08 9.79 0.97
C ALA A 28 11.46 9.21 1.33
N ILE A 29 11.48 8.02 1.94
CA ILE A 29 12.73 7.32 2.28
C ILE A 29 13.51 6.97 1.01
N ALA A 30 12.84 6.40 0.00
CA ALA A 30 13.45 6.03 -1.28
C ALA A 30 14.15 7.23 -1.95
N ARG A 31 13.43 8.36 -2.05
CA ARG A 31 13.95 9.60 -2.62
C ARG A 31 15.12 10.17 -1.82
N SER A 32 15.02 10.16 -0.49
CA SER A 32 16.11 10.63 0.36
C SER A 32 17.36 9.76 0.19
N LEU A 33 17.20 8.45 0.08
CA LEU A 33 18.31 7.53 -0.13
C LEU A 33 18.96 7.75 -1.50
N GLU A 34 18.15 7.87 -2.56
CA GLU A 34 18.63 8.13 -3.92
C GLU A 34 19.40 9.44 -4.02
N SER A 35 18.84 10.52 -3.46
CA SER A 35 19.48 11.83 -3.44
C SER A 35 20.84 11.79 -2.74
N ARG A 36 20.92 11.15 -1.57
CA ARG A 36 22.18 11.02 -0.81
C ARG A 36 23.21 10.20 -1.56
N LEU A 37 22.80 9.08 -2.16
CA LEU A 37 23.72 8.21 -2.90
C LEU A 37 24.26 8.91 -4.15
N ARG A 38 23.42 9.60 -4.92
CA ARG A 38 23.86 10.41 -6.07
C ARG A 38 24.83 11.53 -5.67
N ALA A 39 24.65 12.13 -4.50
CA ALA A 39 25.54 13.20 -4.01
C ALA A 39 26.95 12.71 -3.64
N THR A 40 27.12 11.42 -3.33
CA THR A 40 28.41 10.83 -2.94
C THR A 40 29.41 10.73 -4.10
N GLY A 41 28.94 10.74 -5.35
CA GLY A 41 29.81 10.59 -6.54
C GLY A 41 30.42 9.19 -6.68
N ALA A 42 31.49 9.08 -7.48
CA ALA A 42 32.17 7.81 -7.73
C ALA A 42 32.92 7.33 -6.46
N ALA A 43 32.38 6.28 -5.82
CA ALA A 43 32.90 5.79 -4.55
C ALA A 43 34.28 5.10 -4.66
N TRP A 44 34.65 4.60 -5.84
CA TRP A 44 35.75 3.64 -6.01
C TRP A 44 36.87 4.10 -6.94
N GLY A 45 37.01 5.42 -7.11
CA GLY A 45 38.00 6.01 -8.01
C GLY A 45 37.59 5.94 -9.48
N SER A 46 38.27 6.73 -10.30
CA SER A 46 38.00 6.85 -11.74
C SER A 46 38.99 6.07 -12.61
N ASP A 47 39.83 5.22 -12.01
CA ASP A 47 40.70 4.33 -12.77
C ASP A 47 39.92 3.15 -13.35
N GLU A 48 40.58 2.35 -14.20
CA GLU A 48 39.93 1.23 -14.89
C GLU A 48 39.38 0.18 -13.91
N ILE A 49 40.09 -0.06 -12.81
CA ILE A 49 39.69 -1.03 -11.79
C ILE A 49 38.46 -0.51 -11.03
N GLY A 50 38.52 0.75 -10.58
CA GLY A 50 37.44 1.47 -9.91
C GLY A 50 36.17 1.53 -10.75
N THR A 51 36.31 1.76 -12.06
CA THR A 51 35.19 1.78 -13.01
C THR A 51 34.53 0.41 -13.14
N ARG A 52 35.32 -0.66 -13.29
CA ARG A 52 34.80 -2.03 -13.41
C ARG A 52 34.09 -2.48 -12.14
N PHE A 53 34.67 -2.17 -10.98
CA PHE A 53 34.03 -2.42 -9.70
C PHE A 53 32.72 -1.62 -9.61
N ALA A 54 32.74 -0.32 -9.92
CA ALA A 54 31.57 0.54 -9.82
C ALA A 54 30.42 0.01 -10.69
N ALA A 55 30.69 -0.43 -11.92
CA ALA A 55 29.69 -1.01 -12.81
C ALA A 55 28.95 -2.20 -12.18
N ALA A 56 29.67 -3.12 -11.53
CA ALA A 56 29.07 -4.29 -10.88
C ALA A 56 28.26 -3.95 -9.61
N HIS A 57 28.52 -2.80 -8.98
CA HIS A 57 27.75 -2.33 -7.83
C HIS A 57 26.57 -1.45 -8.20
N VAL A 58 26.72 -0.61 -9.22
CA VAL A 58 25.64 0.25 -9.74
C VAL A 58 24.45 -0.61 -10.16
N GLU A 59 24.66 -1.69 -10.90
CA GLU A 59 23.55 -2.56 -11.32
C GLU A 59 22.76 -3.14 -10.13
N ARG A 60 23.47 -3.59 -9.08
CA ARG A 60 22.81 -4.12 -7.88
C ARG A 60 22.12 -3.03 -7.07
N ALA A 61 22.71 -1.85 -7.00
CA ALA A 61 22.12 -0.69 -6.34
C ALA A 61 20.85 -0.24 -7.07
N ASP A 62 20.88 -0.17 -8.39
CA ASP A 62 19.74 0.19 -9.23
C ASP A 62 18.57 -0.79 -9.03
N ARG A 63 18.84 -2.10 -9.05
CA ARG A 63 17.82 -3.12 -8.76
C ARG A 63 17.23 -2.99 -7.35
N ALA A 64 18.05 -2.63 -6.36
CA ALA A 64 17.55 -2.38 -5.01
C ALA A 64 16.66 -1.12 -4.96
N PHE A 65 17.04 -0.05 -5.67
CA PHE A 65 16.23 1.16 -5.79
C PHE A 65 14.89 0.90 -6.46
N GLU A 66 14.87 0.16 -7.57
CA GLU A 66 13.65 -0.24 -8.25
C GLU A 66 12.72 -1.01 -7.30
N ARG A 67 13.26 -1.95 -6.51
CA ARG A 67 12.49 -2.72 -5.53
C ARG A 67 11.88 -1.83 -4.44
N ILE A 68 12.64 -0.86 -3.94
CA ILE A 68 12.18 0.07 -2.90
C ILE A 68 11.11 1.03 -3.49
N ALA A 69 11.31 1.51 -4.71
CA ALA A 69 10.32 2.33 -5.41
C ALA A 69 9.02 1.54 -5.67
N TRP A 70 9.13 0.26 -6.02
CA TRP A 70 7.98 -0.63 -6.23
C TRP A 70 7.19 -0.89 -4.94
N LEU A 71 7.85 -0.88 -3.77
CA LEU A 71 7.17 -1.09 -2.49
C LEU A 71 6.08 -0.04 -2.21
N GLU A 72 6.26 1.20 -2.66
CA GLU A 72 5.20 2.22 -2.61
C GLU A 72 3.93 1.73 -3.33
N HIS A 73 4.10 1.19 -4.54
CA HIS A 73 3.00 0.72 -5.37
C HIS A 73 2.25 -0.44 -4.70
N GLU A 74 2.99 -1.43 -4.19
CA GLU A 74 2.42 -2.58 -3.50
C GLU A 74 1.63 -2.18 -2.25
N LEU A 75 2.14 -1.21 -1.47
CA LEU A 75 1.43 -0.71 -0.29
C LEU A 75 0.11 -0.04 -0.69
N ARG A 76 0.13 0.82 -1.72
CA ARG A 76 -1.10 1.46 -2.24
C ARG A 76 -2.11 0.41 -2.72
N GLU A 77 -1.64 -0.58 -3.47
CA GLU A 77 -2.51 -1.64 -4.00
C GLU A 77 -3.17 -2.45 -2.89
N VAL A 78 -2.41 -2.83 -1.85
CA VAL A 78 -2.96 -3.53 -0.68
C VAL A 78 -3.99 -2.67 0.04
N GLY A 79 -3.72 -1.37 0.23
CA GLY A 79 -4.67 -0.42 0.81
C GLY A 79 -5.99 -0.36 0.03
N THR A 80 -5.92 -0.23 -1.29
CA THR A 80 -7.09 -0.24 -2.19
C THR A 80 -7.88 -1.53 -2.04
N ARG A 81 -7.23 -2.70 -2.08
CA ARG A 81 -7.91 -4.00 -1.94
C ARG A 81 -8.66 -4.12 -0.61
N PHE A 82 -8.10 -3.62 0.49
CA PHE A 82 -8.81 -3.60 1.78
C PHE A 82 -9.97 -2.61 1.80
N ALA A 83 -9.82 -1.43 1.19
CA ALA A 83 -10.89 -0.45 1.08
C ALA A 83 -12.07 -1.01 0.26
N ASP A 84 -11.78 -1.67 -0.86
CA ASP A 84 -12.77 -2.32 -1.72
C ASP A 84 -13.49 -3.46 -0.99
N ALA A 85 -12.74 -4.29 -0.25
CA ALA A 85 -13.33 -5.35 0.56
C ALA A 85 -14.30 -4.79 1.62
N ALA A 86 -13.89 -3.73 2.33
CA ALA A 86 -14.75 -3.07 3.32
C ALA A 86 -16.00 -2.41 2.70
N ALA A 87 -15.88 -1.88 1.48
CA ALA A 87 -17.03 -1.35 0.73
C ALA A 87 -17.99 -2.48 0.33
N GLY A 88 -17.47 -3.62 -0.13
CA GLY A 88 -18.25 -4.82 -0.46
C GLY A 88 -19.04 -5.35 0.73
N TYR A 89 -18.40 -5.51 1.90
CA TYR A 89 -19.08 -5.93 3.13
C TYR A 89 -20.21 -4.99 3.53
N ARG A 90 -19.97 -3.67 3.49
CA ARG A 90 -21.00 -2.67 3.80
C ARG A 90 -22.16 -2.70 2.82
N SER A 91 -21.92 -3.04 1.55
CA SER A 91 -23.00 -3.13 0.55
C SER A 91 -23.90 -4.35 0.80
N VAL A 92 -23.30 -5.53 0.95
CA VAL A 92 -24.05 -6.77 1.19
C VAL A 92 -24.91 -6.66 2.44
N GLU A 93 -24.37 -6.03 3.48
CA GLU A 93 -25.09 -5.85 4.74
C GLU A 93 -26.24 -4.85 4.62
N ARG A 94 -26.07 -3.72 3.89
CA ARG A 94 -27.19 -2.81 3.61
C ARG A 94 -28.31 -3.53 2.86
N ASP A 95 -27.96 -4.28 1.82
CA ASP A 95 -28.92 -5.05 1.03
C ASP A 95 -29.67 -6.09 1.89
N ALA A 96 -28.97 -6.71 2.86
CA ALA A 96 -29.58 -7.65 3.79
C ALA A 96 -30.56 -6.94 4.74
N ARG A 97 -30.18 -5.77 5.26
CA ARG A 97 -31.02 -4.97 6.16
C ARG A 97 -32.29 -4.49 5.47
N ASP A 98 -32.17 -3.95 4.26
CA ASP A 98 -33.31 -3.45 3.48
C ASP A 98 -34.31 -4.57 3.18
N ARG A 99 -33.84 -5.80 2.91
CA ARG A 99 -34.72 -6.97 2.72
C ARG A 99 -35.42 -7.39 4.00
N ILE A 100 -34.74 -7.34 5.15
CA ILE A 100 -35.36 -7.68 6.45
C ILE A 100 -36.45 -6.65 6.76
N ASP A 101 -36.17 -5.37 6.57
CA ASP A 101 -37.14 -4.29 6.82
C ASP A 101 -38.37 -4.40 5.90
N ASP A 102 -38.19 -4.76 4.62
CA ASP A 102 -39.30 -5.05 3.70
C ASP A 102 -40.15 -6.23 4.17
N VAL A 103 -39.52 -7.34 4.57
CA VAL A 103 -40.25 -8.52 5.05
C VAL A 103 -41.00 -8.23 6.36
N SER A 104 -40.37 -7.53 7.30
CA SER A 104 -41.00 -7.14 8.56
C SER A 104 -42.19 -6.20 8.33
N GLY A 105 -42.06 -5.20 7.45
CA GLY A 105 -43.17 -4.31 7.09
C GLY A 105 -44.35 -5.03 6.43
N ARG A 106 -44.09 -6.13 5.71
CA ARG A 106 -45.13 -6.98 5.10
C ARG A 106 -45.82 -7.93 6.08
N LEU A 107 -45.22 -8.20 7.24
CA LEU A 107 -45.81 -9.06 8.27
C LEU A 107 -46.63 -8.27 9.31
N GLU A 108 -46.38 -6.97 9.45
CA GLU A 108 -47.08 -6.08 10.38
C GLU A 108 -48.26 -5.31 9.77
N GLY A 109 -48.44 -5.36 8.43
CA GLY A 109 -49.56 -4.75 7.70
C GLY A 109 -50.56 -5.76 7.17
#